data_AF-A0A5J4UF17-F1
#
_entry.id   AF-A0A5J4UF17-F1
#
_cell.length_a   1.000
_cell.length_b   1.000
_cell.length_c   1.000
_cell.angle_alpha   90.00
_cell.angle_beta   90.00
_cell.angle_gamma   90.00
#
_symmetry.space_group_name_H-M   'P 1'
#
loop_
_entity.id
_entity.type
_entity.pdbx_description
1 polymer ?
#
loop_
_entity_poly.entity_id
_entity_poly.type
_entity_poly.pdbx_seq_one_letter_code
_entity_poly.pdbx_strand_id
1 'polypeptide(L)'
;QDKKAYKDLIEVLRGVIGTDSKKFVSVDAKTKQVRRRNAMLAVLFEGINVATRLFQDENFSKDKDNKDKQTDNKDPSKIVDSNSAKDNKDGQGGERTKEKDGRDIIQKSVNHVRYFLSFQDPDLRYLALESIQHLCALDPDSTGNDSKFVAAVEKTLHHPDLSLRRRAVDVLFEMCSEDNSEQIVGQLVDYLDEAEETEIKNELVIKIAILAEKYPVDTPWYVDVMMRLVQTAGDSAPQEIWYRTVQIVSSHPNMQSYAATTAAVMLRQINLPEAAVRMCGYLVAG
;
A
#
# COMPACT_ATOMS: atom_id res chain seq x y z
N GLN A 1 11.16 6.04 27.80
CA GLN A 1 9.74 5.85 27.42
C GLN A 1 9.52 4.50 26.72
N ASP A 2 10.51 4.01 25.97
CA ASP A 2 10.42 2.75 25.21
C ASP A 2 10.04 1.52 26.02
N LYS A 3 10.60 1.33 27.23
CA LYS A 3 10.29 0.16 28.09
C LYS A 3 8.80 0.02 28.43
N LYS A 4 8.06 1.13 28.52
CA LYS A 4 6.62 1.11 28.84
C LYS A 4 5.82 0.66 27.62
N ALA A 5 6.10 1.25 26.45
CA ALA A 5 5.50 0.85 25.19
C ALA A 5 5.76 -0.63 24.85
N TYR A 6 6.98 -1.13 25.10
CA TYR A 6 7.28 -2.57 24.96
C TYR A 6 6.43 -3.44 25.90
N LYS A 7 6.14 -2.97 27.12
CA LYS A 7 5.36 -3.73 28.10
C LYS A 7 3.87 -3.74 27.72
N ASP A 8 3.34 -2.58 27.35
CA ASP A 8 1.94 -2.41 26.97
C ASP A 8 1.62 -3.25 25.71
N LEU A 9 2.55 -3.28 24.74
CA LEU A 9 2.44 -4.14 23.56
C LEU A 9 2.43 -5.62 23.95
N ILE A 10 3.38 -6.09 24.78
CA ILE A 10 3.44 -7.50 25.24
C ILE A 10 2.14 -7.92 25.94
N GLU A 11 1.50 -7.03 26.70
CA GLU A 11 0.22 -7.32 27.36
C GLU A 11 -0.93 -7.45 26.35
N VAL A 12 -1.00 -6.57 25.35
CA VAL A 12 -1.97 -6.68 24.24
C VAL A 12 -1.81 -8.02 23.51
N LEU A 13 -0.57 -8.42 23.24
CA LEU A 13 -0.26 -9.65 22.50
C LEU A 13 -0.50 -10.91 23.30
N ARG A 14 -0.28 -10.85 24.61
CA ARG A 14 -0.63 -11.93 25.53
C ARG A 14 -2.15 -12.13 25.60
N GLY A 15 -2.92 -11.04 25.48
CA GLY A 15 -4.38 -11.09 25.41
C GLY A 15 -4.93 -11.71 24.12
N VAL A 16 -4.19 -11.56 23.01
CA VAL A 16 -4.63 -12.04 21.68
C VAL A 16 -4.16 -13.48 21.37
N ILE A 17 -2.97 -13.90 21.83
CA ILE A 17 -2.32 -15.12 21.32
C ILE A 17 -2.53 -16.38 22.18
N GLY A 18 -3.01 -16.30 23.42
CA GLY A 18 -3.25 -17.52 24.22
C GLY A 18 -2.00 -18.40 24.39
N THR A 19 -1.09 -17.99 25.27
CA THR A 19 -0.07 -18.80 25.99
C THR A 19 0.79 -19.88 25.31
N ASP A 20 0.81 -20.08 23.99
CA ASP A 20 1.70 -21.09 23.36
C ASP A 20 2.85 -20.49 22.54
N SER A 21 3.72 -19.76 23.24
CA SER A 21 4.96 -19.17 22.75
C SER A 21 6.08 -20.18 22.42
N LYS A 22 5.79 -21.48 22.36
CA LYS A 22 6.81 -22.55 22.29
C LYS A 22 7.16 -23.02 20.87
N LYS A 23 6.49 -22.53 19.83
CA LYS A 23 6.74 -22.98 18.43
C LYS A 23 7.70 -22.09 17.62
N PHE A 24 8.12 -20.93 18.13
CA PHE A 24 8.95 -19.97 17.39
C PHE A 24 10.35 -19.81 17.99
N VAL A 25 11.13 -20.89 18.04
CA VAL A 25 12.58 -20.79 18.23
C VAL A 25 13.27 -21.89 17.42
N SER A 26 13.87 -21.52 16.30
CA SER A 26 15.14 -22.13 15.89
C SER A 26 16.02 -21.09 15.19
N VAL A 27 17.32 -21.26 15.37
CA VAL A 27 18.46 -20.47 14.88
C VAL A 27 18.90 -19.28 15.76
N ASP A 28 19.91 -19.61 16.59
CA ASP A 28 20.92 -18.82 17.29
C ASP A 28 20.55 -17.52 18.03
N ALA A 29 20.43 -17.71 19.35
CA ALA A 29 20.25 -16.71 20.37
C ALA A 29 21.60 -16.25 20.96
N LYS A 30 21.85 -14.94 21.08
CA LYS A 30 22.83 -14.44 22.08
C LYS A 30 22.59 -13.03 22.66
N THR A 31 21.63 -12.24 22.18
CA THR A 31 21.37 -10.90 22.76
C THR A 31 19.93 -10.73 23.21
N LYS A 32 19.70 -10.11 24.38
CA LYS A 32 18.35 -9.76 24.90
C LYS A 32 17.56 -8.90 23.89
N GLN A 33 18.27 -8.14 23.07
CA GLN A 33 17.74 -7.36 21.95
C GLN A 33 17.21 -8.25 20.83
N VAL A 34 17.95 -9.30 20.44
CA VAL A 34 17.52 -10.28 19.41
C VAL A 34 16.29 -11.05 19.85
N ARG A 35 16.19 -11.44 21.13
CA ARG A 35 14.98 -12.09 21.66
C ARG A 35 13.77 -11.16 21.68
N ARG A 36 13.97 -9.88 21.96
CA ARG A 36 12.90 -8.86 21.93
C ARG A 36 12.46 -8.57 20.50
N ARG A 37 13.41 -8.47 19.57
CA ARG A 37 13.18 -8.32 18.14
C ARG A 37 12.39 -9.50 17.59
N ASN A 38 12.84 -10.74 17.85
CA ASN A 38 12.16 -11.96 17.37
C ASN A 38 10.78 -12.18 18.03
N ALA A 39 10.63 -11.80 19.31
CA ALA A 39 9.32 -11.84 19.96
C ALA A 39 8.37 -10.81 19.36
N MET A 40 8.85 -9.58 19.08
CA MET A 40 8.09 -8.51 18.42
C MET A 40 7.77 -8.83 16.96
N LEU A 41 8.68 -9.51 16.25
CA LEU A 41 8.47 -10.08 14.92
C LEU A 41 7.31 -11.06 14.92
N ALA A 42 7.38 -12.12 15.75
CA ALA A 42 6.31 -13.14 15.83
C ALA A 42 4.94 -12.53 16.17
N VAL A 43 4.97 -11.45 16.93
CA VAL A 43 3.83 -10.70 17.46
C VAL A 43 3.15 -9.83 16.42
N LEU A 44 3.94 -9.08 15.64
CA LEU A 44 3.43 -8.26 14.54
C LEU A 44 2.96 -9.19 13.43
N PHE A 45 3.75 -10.22 13.12
CA PHE A 45 3.43 -11.20 12.09
C PHE A 45 2.14 -11.96 12.41
N GLU A 46 1.92 -12.39 13.66
CA GLU A 46 0.68 -13.08 14.04
C GLU A 46 -0.51 -12.11 14.16
N GLY A 47 -0.32 -10.91 14.73
CA GLY A 47 -1.39 -9.91 14.80
C GLY A 47 -1.88 -9.48 13.42
N ILE A 48 -0.95 -9.32 12.49
CA ILE A 48 -1.23 -9.03 11.08
C ILE A 48 -1.86 -10.25 10.40
N ASN A 49 -1.32 -11.46 10.56
CA ASN A 49 -1.91 -12.67 9.96
C ASN A 49 -3.35 -12.93 10.45
N VAL A 50 -3.63 -12.67 11.74
CA VAL A 50 -4.97 -12.78 12.30
C VAL A 50 -5.89 -11.70 11.72
N ALA A 51 -5.44 -10.45 11.64
CA ALA A 51 -6.20 -9.38 10.99
C ALA A 51 -6.47 -9.68 9.50
N THR A 52 -5.48 -10.25 8.79
CA THR A 52 -5.61 -10.68 7.39
C THR A 52 -6.61 -11.80 7.21
N ARG A 53 -6.62 -12.81 8.07
CA ARG A 53 -7.61 -13.89 8.01
C ARG A 53 -9.02 -13.38 8.30
N LEU A 54 -9.19 -12.53 9.31
CA LEU A 54 -10.48 -11.94 9.64
C LEU A 54 -11.04 -11.10 8.49
N PHE A 55 -10.19 -10.33 7.80
CA PHE A 55 -10.60 -9.51 6.66
C PHE A 55 -10.83 -10.31 5.37
N GLN A 56 -10.04 -11.36 5.12
CA GLN A 56 -10.25 -12.27 3.99
C GLN A 56 -11.52 -13.11 4.14
N ASP A 57 -11.86 -13.51 5.37
CA ASP A 57 -13.11 -14.24 5.66
C ASP A 57 -14.36 -13.35 5.46
N GLU A 58 -14.26 -12.04 5.69
CA GLU A 58 -15.35 -11.08 5.42
C GLU A 58 -15.57 -10.81 3.92
N ASN A 59 -14.51 -10.84 3.11
CA ASN A 59 -14.60 -10.64 1.66
C ASN A 59 -14.94 -11.91 0.87
N PHE A 60 -14.71 -13.11 1.41
CA PHE A 60 -15.12 -14.37 0.76
C PHE A 60 -16.56 -14.80 1.07
N SER A 61 -17.25 -14.15 2.01
CA SER A 61 -18.64 -14.47 2.34
C SER A 61 -19.66 -13.80 1.40
N LYS A 62 -19.28 -12.73 0.69
CA LYS A 62 -20.20 -11.98 -0.19
C LYS A 62 -20.42 -12.57 -1.59
N ASP A 63 -19.63 -13.57 -2.00
CA ASP A 63 -19.77 -14.20 -3.33
C ASP A 63 -20.51 -15.55 -3.34
N LYS A 64 -20.93 -16.08 -2.18
CA LYS A 64 -21.69 -17.35 -2.12
C LYS A 64 -23.21 -17.21 -1.98
N ASP A 65 -23.71 -16.03 -1.62
CA ASP A 65 -25.16 -15.84 -1.38
C ASP A 65 -25.96 -15.44 -2.63
N ASN A 66 -25.34 -15.39 -3.82
CA ASN A 66 -26.02 -15.02 -5.08
C ASN A 66 -26.16 -16.17 -6.10
N LYS A 67 -26.15 -17.44 -5.65
CA LYS A 67 -26.39 -18.59 -6.55
C LYS A 67 -27.57 -19.51 -6.22
N ASP A 68 -28.19 -19.39 -5.06
CA ASP A 68 -29.32 -20.27 -4.70
C ASP A 68 -30.59 -19.46 -4.41
N LYS A 69 -31.32 -19.09 -5.46
CA LYS A 69 -32.78 -18.89 -5.45
C LYS A 69 -33.34 -18.71 -6.86
N GLN A 70 -33.52 -19.83 -7.56
CA GLN A 70 -34.53 -19.91 -8.60
C GLN A 70 -35.21 -21.28 -8.56
N THR A 71 -36.51 -21.28 -8.85
CA THR A 71 -37.50 -22.39 -8.81
C THR A 71 -38.08 -22.68 -7.43
N ASP A 72 -39.38 -22.88 -7.23
CA ASP A 72 -40.56 -22.67 -8.08
C ASP A 72 -41.82 -22.76 -7.18
N ASN A 73 -42.77 -21.85 -7.43
CA ASN A 73 -44.21 -22.06 -7.57
C ASN A 73 -45.12 -22.74 -6.48
N LYS A 74 -46.23 -22.01 -6.24
CA LYS A 74 -47.65 -22.43 -5.97
C LYS A 74 -48.13 -22.67 -4.52
N ASP A 75 -48.55 -21.60 -3.84
CA ASP A 75 -49.95 -21.11 -3.66
C ASP A 75 -51.13 -22.15 -3.57
N PRO A 76 -52.32 -21.82 -2.99
CA PRO A 76 -52.64 -21.50 -1.58
C PRO A 76 -54.01 -22.09 -1.09
N SER A 77 -54.28 -22.15 0.23
CA SER A 77 -55.61 -22.08 0.93
C SER A 77 -55.52 -22.75 2.32
N LYS A 78 -56.14 -22.31 3.45
CA LYS A 78 -57.15 -21.29 3.77
C LYS A 78 -57.14 -21.07 5.32
N ILE A 79 -57.20 -19.79 5.72
CA ILE A 79 -58.06 -19.14 6.75
C ILE A 79 -57.95 -19.59 8.24
N VAL A 80 -57.65 -18.64 9.14
CA VAL A 80 -58.56 -17.99 10.13
C VAL A 80 -57.75 -17.40 11.30
N ASP A 81 -57.75 -16.07 11.35
CA ASP A 81 -57.91 -15.13 12.46
C ASP A 81 -57.33 -15.37 13.89
N SER A 82 -56.77 -14.26 14.38
CA SER A 82 -56.80 -13.72 15.75
C SER A 82 -55.71 -14.10 16.75
N ASN A 83 -54.76 -13.16 16.86
CA ASN A 83 -54.25 -12.55 18.11
C ASN A 83 -54.15 -13.40 19.39
N SER A 84 -52.92 -13.64 19.85
CA SER A 84 -52.50 -13.13 21.16
C SER A 84 -50.98 -13.06 21.29
N ALA A 85 -50.54 -11.89 21.77
CA ALA A 85 -49.38 -11.59 22.60
C ALA A 85 -48.04 -12.34 22.45
N LYS A 86 -47.02 -11.48 22.30
CA LYS A 86 -45.66 -11.54 22.84
C LYS A 86 -44.58 -12.25 22.06
N ASP A 87 -43.45 -11.54 22.12
CA ASP A 87 -42.09 -11.92 21.80
C ASP A 87 -41.83 -12.06 20.29
N ASN A 88 -40.98 -11.19 19.73
CA ASN A 88 -39.58 -11.54 19.55
C ASN A 88 -38.79 -10.45 18.78
N LYS A 89 -37.47 -10.47 19.03
CA LYS A 89 -36.33 -9.97 18.21
C LYS A 89 -35.91 -8.52 18.50
N ASP A 90 -34.79 -8.23 19.17
CA ASP A 90 -33.51 -8.96 19.30
C ASP A 90 -33.01 -9.52 17.96
N GLY A 91 -32.23 -8.70 17.25
CA GLY A 91 -31.58 -9.12 16.01
C GLY A 91 -30.60 -8.14 15.37
N GLN A 92 -30.11 -7.11 16.07
CA GLN A 92 -29.17 -6.12 15.49
C GLN A 92 -27.92 -5.83 16.34
N GLY A 93 -27.74 -6.47 17.50
CA GLY A 93 -26.66 -6.14 18.43
C GLY A 93 -25.31 -6.84 18.23
N GLY A 94 -25.28 -7.97 17.52
CA GLY A 94 -24.12 -8.88 17.48
C GLY A 94 -23.10 -8.67 16.35
N GLU A 95 -23.51 -8.12 15.21
CA GLU A 95 -22.60 -7.85 14.07
C GLU A 95 -21.82 -6.55 14.27
N ARG A 96 -22.49 -5.48 14.72
CA ARG A 96 -21.84 -4.17 14.97
C ARG A 96 -20.77 -4.19 16.07
N THR A 97 -20.79 -5.17 16.96
CA THR A 97 -19.81 -5.28 18.06
C THR A 97 -18.52 -5.96 17.63
N LYS A 98 -18.56 -6.91 16.68
CA LYS A 98 -17.36 -7.61 16.19
C LYS A 98 -16.57 -6.79 15.17
N GLU A 99 -17.26 -6.12 14.26
CA GLU A 99 -16.64 -5.23 13.27
C GLU A 99 -15.92 -4.05 13.95
N LYS A 100 -16.50 -3.53 15.04
CA LYS A 100 -15.90 -2.46 15.84
C LYS A 100 -14.65 -2.90 16.60
N ASP A 101 -14.61 -4.15 17.06
CA ASP A 101 -13.44 -4.72 17.76
C ASP A 101 -12.28 -4.96 16.78
N GLY A 102 -12.57 -5.44 15.56
CA GLY A 102 -11.58 -5.61 14.49
C GLY A 102 -10.92 -4.31 14.07
N ARG A 103 -11.69 -3.25 13.82
CA ARG A 103 -11.15 -1.92 13.45
C ARG A 103 -10.31 -1.30 14.57
N ASP A 104 -10.70 -1.49 15.83
CA ASP A 104 -9.92 -1.01 17.00
C ASP A 104 -8.55 -1.72 17.10
N ILE A 105 -8.49 -3.02 16.80
CA ILE A 105 -7.23 -3.78 16.75
C ILE A 105 -6.33 -3.29 15.61
N ILE A 106 -6.89 -3.02 14.43
CA ILE A 106 -6.13 -2.48 13.29
C ILE A 106 -5.57 -1.10 13.64
N GLN A 107 -6.39 -0.21 14.18
CA GLN A 107 -5.94 1.13 14.57
C GLN A 107 -4.83 1.09 15.63
N LYS A 108 -4.94 0.19 16.62
CA LYS A 108 -3.87 -0.05 17.61
C LYS A 108 -2.61 -0.57 16.93
N SER A 109 -2.73 -1.47 15.96
CA SER A 109 -1.60 -2.02 15.21
C SER A 109 -0.87 -0.93 14.41
N VAL A 110 -1.62 -0.09 13.69
CA VAL A 110 -1.10 1.08 12.97
C VAL A 110 -0.32 2.00 13.92
N ASN A 111 -0.87 2.31 15.09
CA ASN A 111 -0.20 3.17 16.08
C ASN A 111 1.12 2.58 16.60
N HIS A 112 1.18 1.26 16.80
CA HIS A 112 2.42 0.60 17.22
C HIS A 112 3.45 0.55 16.11
N VAL A 113 3.03 0.31 14.86
CA VAL A 113 3.93 0.32 13.70
C VAL A 113 4.49 1.72 13.46
N ARG A 114 3.66 2.78 13.59
CA ARG A 114 4.13 4.19 13.61
C ARG A 114 5.19 4.41 14.66
N TYR A 115 4.97 3.88 15.86
CA TYR A 115 5.95 3.98 16.92
C TYR A 115 7.25 3.24 16.56
N PHE A 116 7.19 2.05 15.95
CA PHE A 116 8.38 1.30 15.50
C PHE A 116 9.18 1.99 14.40
N LEU A 117 8.52 2.66 13.45
CA LEU A 117 9.22 3.48 12.45
C LEU A 117 10.08 4.60 13.09
N SER A 118 9.68 5.11 14.26
CA SER A 118 10.42 6.19 14.94
C SER A 118 11.71 5.74 15.64
N PHE A 119 11.94 4.43 15.80
CA PHE A 119 13.15 3.92 16.46
C PHE A 119 14.39 4.15 15.60
N GLN A 120 15.57 4.25 16.20
CA GLN A 120 16.83 4.35 15.45
C GLN A 120 17.40 2.98 15.02
N ASP A 121 16.82 1.89 15.52
CA ASP A 121 17.26 0.52 15.21
C ASP A 121 16.79 0.14 13.79
N PRO A 122 17.72 -0.10 12.83
CA PRO A 122 17.37 -0.42 11.45
C PRO A 122 16.51 -1.68 11.32
N ASP A 123 16.72 -2.68 12.16
CA ASP A 123 15.96 -3.92 12.08
C ASP A 123 14.50 -3.71 12.52
N LEU A 124 14.29 -2.85 13.52
CA LEU A 124 12.93 -2.49 13.95
C LEU A 124 12.20 -1.66 12.90
N ARG A 125 12.91 -0.75 12.22
CA ARG A 125 12.32 -0.01 11.09
C ARG A 125 11.97 -0.95 9.94
N TYR A 126 12.83 -1.90 9.62
CA TYR A 126 12.59 -2.84 8.53
C TYR A 126 11.33 -3.66 8.80
N LEU A 127 11.22 -4.20 10.02
CA LEU A 127 10.04 -4.90 10.46
C LEU A 127 8.79 -4.02 10.45
N ALA A 128 8.91 -2.77 10.89
CA ALA A 128 7.80 -1.82 10.83
C ALA A 128 7.33 -1.67 9.38
N LEU A 129 8.24 -1.41 8.44
CA LEU A 129 7.91 -1.31 7.01
C LEU A 129 7.26 -2.59 6.45
N GLU A 130 7.78 -3.77 6.78
CA GLU A 130 7.16 -5.04 6.39
C GLU A 130 5.74 -5.20 6.95
N SER A 131 5.54 -4.78 8.19
CA SER A 131 4.22 -4.77 8.83
C SER A 131 3.25 -3.82 8.13
N ILE A 132 3.73 -2.67 7.63
CA ILE A 132 2.89 -1.68 6.93
C ILE A 132 2.30 -2.27 5.67
N GLN A 133 3.07 -2.99 4.85
CA GLN A 133 2.56 -3.56 3.60
C GLN A 133 1.32 -4.41 3.82
N HIS A 134 1.36 -5.26 4.85
CA HIS A 134 0.22 -6.08 5.18
C HIS A 134 -0.95 -5.24 5.73
N LEU A 135 -0.70 -4.23 6.56
CA LEU A 135 -1.74 -3.35 7.06
C LEU A 135 -2.40 -2.52 5.94
N CYS A 136 -1.67 -2.16 4.90
CA CYS A 136 -2.22 -1.44 3.73
C CYS A 136 -3.27 -2.27 3.00
N ALA A 137 -3.05 -3.59 2.89
CA ALA A 137 -4.01 -4.50 2.29
C ALA A 137 -5.30 -4.67 3.12
N LEU A 138 -5.28 -4.34 4.41
CA LEU A 138 -6.41 -4.51 5.34
C LEU A 138 -7.19 -3.23 5.56
N ASP A 139 -6.48 -2.12 5.72
CA ASP A 139 -7.08 -0.81 6.01
C ASP A 139 -6.26 0.30 5.33
N PRO A 140 -6.55 0.55 4.04
CA PRO A 140 -5.92 1.63 3.29
C PRO A 140 -6.17 3.01 3.91
N ASP A 141 -7.31 3.21 4.58
CA ASP A 141 -7.69 4.51 5.15
C ASP A 141 -6.80 4.90 6.32
N SER A 142 -6.57 3.97 7.26
CA SER A 142 -5.71 4.22 8.42
C SER A 142 -4.21 4.24 8.09
N THR A 143 -3.84 3.77 6.90
CA THR A 143 -2.44 3.66 6.46
C THR A 143 -2.12 4.63 5.34
N GLY A 144 -2.51 4.32 4.10
CA GLY A 144 -2.26 5.12 2.90
C GLY A 144 -2.88 6.51 2.93
N ASN A 145 -4.07 6.66 3.49
CA ASN A 145 -4.75 7.97 3.51
C ASN A 145 -4.35 8.86 4.71
N ASP A 146 -3.57 8.34 5.67
CA ASP A 146 -2.98 9.17 6.73
C ASP A 146 -1.64 9.78 6.28
N SER A 147 -1.70 11.03 5.84
CA SER A 147 -0.54 11.81 5.38
C SER A 147 0.65 11.79 6.35
N LYS A 148 0.43 11.75 7.67
CA LYS A 148 1.53 11.70 8.65
C LYS A 148 2.25 10.36 8.63
N PHE A 149 1.51 9.29 8.32
CA PHE A 149 2.08 7.97 8.22
C PHE A 149 2.86 7.81 6.93
N VAL A 150 2.31 8.27 5.80
CA VAL A 150 3.03 8.35 4.52
C VAL A 150 4.33 9.14 4.70
N ALA A 151 4.28 10.33 5.31
CA ALA A 151 5.45 11.14 5.60
C ALA A 151 6.49 10.47 6.54
N ALA A 152 6.06 9.52 7.39
CA ALA A 152 7.00 8.74 8.19
C ALA A 152 7.74 7.68 7.36
N VAL A 153 7.07 7.08 6.38
CA VAL A 153 7.66 6.14 5.43
C VAL A 153 8.58 6.88 4.45
N GLU A 154 8.16 8.03 3.91
CA GLU A 154 8.95 8.88 3.02
C GLU A 154 10.32 9.23 3.62
N LYS A 155 10.39 9.56 4.91
CA LYS A 155 11.68 9.81 5.62
C LYS A 155 12.65 8.63 5.57
N THR A 156 12.15 7.41 5.38
CA THR A 156 12.98 6.21 5.29
C THR A 156 13.64 6.05 3.92
N LEU A 157 13.19 6.80 2.90
CA LEU A 157 13.85 6.87 1.58
C LEU A 157 15.27 7.45 1.67
N HIS A 158 15.58 8.28 2.67
CA HIS A 158 16.92 8.85 2.86
C HIS A 158 17.73 8.11 3.95
N HIS A 159 17.37 6.86 4.26
CA HIS A 159 18.10 6.07 5.26
C HIS A 159 19.47 5.60 4.70
N PRO A 160 20.55 5.58 5.51
CA PRO A 160 21.87 5.11 5.06
C PRO A 160 21.92 3.64 4.62
N ASP A 161 20.91 2.83 4.99
CA ASP A 161 20.80 1.43 4.60
C ASP A 161 19.94 1.29 3.34
N LEU A 162 20.56 0.81 2.26
CA LEU A 162 19.91 0.55 0.97
C LEU A 162 18.68 -0.38 1.09
N SER A 163 18.74 -1.37 1.99
CA SER A 163 17.67 -2.36 2.19
C SER A 163 16.41 -1.70 2.75
N LEU A 164 16.58 -0.74 3.67
CA LEU A 164 15.48 0.06 4.22
C LEU A 164 14.90 1.02 3.18
N ARG A 165 15.75 1.63 2.34
CA ARG A 165 15.30 2.50 1.25
C ARG A 165 14.45 1.73 0.24
N ARG A 166 14.92 0.56 -0.23
CA ARG A 166 14.13 -0.33 -1.11
C ARG A 166 12.80 -0.71 -0.48
N ARG A 167 12.82 -1.09 0.80
CA ARG A 167 11.60 -1.46 1.51
C ARG A 167 10.62 -0.30 1.64
N ALA A 168 11.10 0.93 1.85
CA ALA A 168 10.26 2.12 1.88
C ALA A 168 9.61 2.38 0.51
N VAL A 169 10.34 2.19 -0.59
CA VAL A 169 9.78 2.28 -1.95
C VAL A 169 8.67 1.23 -2.17
N ASP A 170 8.88 -0.02 -1.76
CA ASP A 170 7.80 -1.04 -1.81
C ASP A 170 6.57 -0.61 -1.01
N VAL A 171 6.76 -0.11 0.21
CA VAL A 171 5.65 0.31 1.07
C VAL A 171 4.88 1.47 0.47
N LEU A 172 5.57 2.49 -0.06
CA LEU A 172 4.91 3.63 -0.70
C LEU A 172 4.12 3.21 -1.94
N PHE A 173 4.62 2.24 -2.70
CA PHE A 173 3.89 1.66 -3.82
C PHE A 173 2.56 1.01 -3.37
N GLU A 174 2.57 0.25 -2.28
CA GLU A 174 1.36 -0.38 -1.72
C GLU A 174 0.41 0.61 -1.03
N MET A 175 0.94 1.70 -0.46
CA MET A 175 0.15 2.76 0.19
C MET A 175 -0.55 3.70 -0.81
N CYS A 176 -0.19 3.63 -2.09
CA CYS A 176 -0.69 4.53 -3.11
C CYS A 176 -2.15 4.23 -3.47
N SER A 177 -2.97 5.27 -3.42
CA SER A 177 -4.39 5.31 -3.72
C SER A 177 -4.68 6.48 -4.66
N GLU A 178 -5.91 6.57 -5.17
CA GLU A 178 -6.35 7.68 -6.03
C GLU A 178 -6.27 9.03 -5.28
N ASP A 179 -6.48 9.04 -3.97
CA ASP A 179 -6.51 10.26 -3.15
C ASP A 179 -5.11 10.82 -2.84
N ASN A 180 -4.07 9.98 -2.87
CA ASN A 180 -2.71 10.35 -2.48
C ASN A 180 -1.66 10.18 -3.60
N SER A 181 -2.09 9.80 -4.81
CA SER A 181 -1.18 9.47 -5.91
C SER A 181 -0.28 10.63 -6.29
N GLU A 182 -0.81 11.85 -6.34
CA GLU A 182 -0.04 13.06 -6.65
C GLU A 182 1.13 13.24 -5.66
N GLN A 183 0.86 13.07 -4.36
CA GLN A 183 1.86 13.19 -3.32
C GLN A 183 2.91 12.08 -3.43
N ILE A 184 2.48 10.82 -3.44
CA ILE A 184 3.40 9.68 -3.38
C ILE A 184 4.26 9.61 -4.65
N VAL A 185 3.65 9.77 -5.83
CA VAL A 185 4.38 9.76 -7.10
C VAL A 185 5.36 10.94 -7.15
N GLY A 186 4.94 12.14 -6.74
CA GLY A 186 5.82 13.31 -6.67
C GLY A 186 7.06 13.06 -5.81
N GLN A 187 6.88 12.49 -4.62
CA GLN A 187 8.00 12.15 -3.72
C GLN A 187 8.91 11.07 -4.30
N LEU A 188 8.36 10.05 -4.98
CA LEU A 188 9.17 9.02 -5.62
C LEU A 188 9.95 9.56 -6.83
N VAL A 189 9.39 10.52 -7.57
CA VAL A 189 10.10 11.23 -8.66
C VAL A 189 11.22 12.09 -8.10
N ASP A 190 10.98 12.84 -7.02
CA ASP A 190 12.03 13.65 -6.38
C ASP A 190 13.15 12.75 -5.82
N TYR A 191 12.79 11.61 -5.22
CA TYR A 191 13.77 10.62 -4.75
C TYR A 191 14.55 9.96 -5.90
N LEU A 192 13.94 9.78 -7.09
CA LEU A 192 14.64 9.29 -8.29
C LEU A 192 15.74 10.26 -8.74
N ASP A 193 15.52 11.57 -8.61
CA ASP A 193 16.52 12.60 -8.93
C ASP A 193 17.72 12.54 -7.97
N GLU A 194 17.48 12.25 -6.69
CA GLU A 194 18.51 12.18 -5.65
C GLU A 194 19.27 10.84 -5.59
N ALA A 195 18.63 9.74 -5.98
CA ALA A 195 19.24 8.42 -5.91
C ALA A 195 20.48 8.36 -6.81
N GLU A 196 21.56 7.74 -6.34
CA GLU A 196 22.77 7.52 -7.14
C GLU A 196 22.84 6.07 -7.65
N GLU A 197 22.23 5.13 -6.93
CA GLU A 197 22.32 3.70 -7.19
C GLU A 197 21.39 3.24 -8.31
N THR A 198 21.98 2.75 -9.42
CA THR A 198 21.24 2.26 -10.60
C THR A 198 20.18 1.21 -10.27
N GLU A 199 20.45 0.31 -9.32
CA GLU A 199 19.51 -0.75 -8.96
C GLU A 199 18.21 -0.20 -8.36
N ILE A 200 18.28 0.85 -7.53
CA ILE A 200 17.09 1.51 -6.99
C ILE A 200 16.39 2.31 -8.09
N LYS A 201 17.14 2.99 -8.97
CA LYS A 201 16.55 3.75 -10.08
C LYS A 201 15.68 2.88 -10.98
N ASN A 202 16.18 1.70 -11.37
CA ASN A 202 15.44 0.77 -12.22
C ASN A 202 14.10 0.38 -11.59
N GLU A 203 14.10 0.09 -10.29
CA GLU A 203 12.92 -0.30 -9.55
C GLU A 203 11.92 0.87 -9.41
N LEU A 204 12.42 2.07 -9.10
CA LEU A 204 11.62 3.30 -9.00
C LEU A 204 10.91 3.63 -10.30
N VAL A 205 11.64 3.61 -11.43
CA VAL A 205 11.08 3.97 -12.73
C VAL A 205 9.89 3.09 -13.08
N ILE A 206 10.02 1.78 -12.89
CA ILE A 206 8.94 0.83 -13.17
C ILE A 206 7.74 1.08 -12.26
N LYS A 207 7.98 1.25 -10.95
CA LYS A 207 6.91 1.48 -9.98
C LYS A 207 6.19 2.80 -10.21
N ILE A 208 6.92 3.90 -10.44
CA ILE A 208 6.33 5.21 -10.71
C ILE A 208 5.50 5.15 -11.99
N ALA A 209 6.00 4.53 -13.06
CA ALA A 209 5.26 4.37 -14.31
C ALA A 209 3.93 3.61 -14.11
N ILE A 210 3.94 2.53 -13.33
CA ILE A 210 2.73 1.77 -12.98
C ILE A 210 1.76 2.63 -12.18
N LEU A 211 2.24 3.36 -11.16
CA LEU A 211 1.38 4.21 -10.33
C LEU A 211 0.77 5.37 -11.12
N ALA A 212 1.55 6.03 -11.98
CA ALA A 212 1.07 7.12 -12.81
C ALA A 212 0.00 6.66 -13.82
N GLU A 213 0.11 5.44 -14.34
CA GLU A 213 -0.91 4.85 -15.22
C GLU A 213 -2.14 4.38 -14.45
N LYS A 214 -1.97 3.84 -13.23
CA LYS A 214 -3.05 3.29 -12.41
C LYS A 214 -3.89 4.38 -11.72
N TYR A 215 -3.26 5.45 -11.27
CA TYR A 215 -3.88 6.54 -10.49
C TYR A 215 -3.56 7.92 -11.07
N PRO A 216 -3.89 8.20 -12.36
CA PRO A 216 -3.60 9.49 -12.97
C PRO A 216 -4.47 10.60 -12.36
N VAL A 217 -3.84 11.70 -11.94
CA VAL A 217 -4.53 12.90 -11.44
C VAL A 217 -5.26 13.60 -12.60
N ASP A 218 -4.52 13.91 -13.66
CA ASP A 218 -5.04 14.40 -14.92
C ASP A 218 -4.13 14.02 -16.10
N THR A 219 -4.57 14.37 -17.30
CA THR A 219 -3.84 14.11 -18.55
C THR A 219 -2.47 14.81 -18.59
N PRO A 220 -2.35 16.13 -18.34
CA PRO A 220 -1.05 16.81 -18.31
C PRO A 220 -0.07 16.23 -17.29
N TRP A 221 -0.53 15.95 -16.07
CA TRP A 221 0.28 15.42 -14.98
C TRP A 221 0.93 14.09 -15.34
N TYR A 222 0.19 13.17 -15.97
CA TYR A 222 0.75 11.91 -16.45
C TYR A 222 1.91 12.13 -17.43
N VAL A 223 1.73 13.04 -18.40
CA VAL A 223 2.76 13.35 -19.40
C VAL A 223 4.00 13.93 -18.72
N ASP A 224 3.82 14.86 -17.77
CA ASP A 224 4.94 15.50 -17.07
C ASP A 224 5.73 14.49 -16.22
N VAL A 225 5.03 13.58 -15.52
CA VAL A 225 5.67 12.49 -14.76
C VAL A 225 6.47 11.58 -15.68
N MET A 226 5.89 11.13 -16.80
CA MET A 226 6.59 10.22 -17.73
C MET A 226 7.79 10.89 -18.41
N MET A 227 7.66 12.17 -18.77
CA MET A 227 8.77 12.95 -19.33
C MET A 227 9.93 13.05 -18.33
N ARG A 228 9.63 13.38 -17.06
CA ARG A 228 10.66 13.48 -16.01
C ARG A 228 11.30 12.13 -15.73
N LEU A 229 10.53 11.04 -15.72
CA LEU A 229 11.06 9.68 -15.57
C LEU A 229 12.13 9.34 -16.60
N VAL A 230 11.84 9.54 -17.88
CA VAL A 230 12.77 9.20 -18.97
C VAL A 230 13.95 10.18 -19.00
N GLN A 231 13.77 11.42 -18.56
CA GLN A 231 14.84 12.41 -18.42
C GLN A 231 15.84 12.04 -17.33
N THR A 232 15.35 11.70 -16.13
CA THR A 232 16.19 11.48 -14.96
C THR A 232 16.84 10.10 -14.99
N ALA A 233 16.08 9.07 -15.37
CA ALA A 233 16.59 7.71 -15.35
C ALA A 233 17.53 7.40 -16.52
N GLY A 234 17.34 8.07 -17.67
CA GLY A 234 18.15 7.88 -18.86
C GLY A 234 18.32 6.40 -19.24
N ASP A 235 19.56 5.93 -19.28
CA ASP A 235 19.91 4.54 -19.64
C ASP A 235 19.43 3.49 -18.62
N SER A 236 19.02 3.93 -17.43
CA SER A 236 18.44 3.06 -16.38
C SER A 236 16.95 2.77 -16.65
N ALA A 237 16.28 3.57 -17.48
CA ALA A 237 14.88 3.36 -17.81
C ALA A 237 14.73 2.20 -18.81
N PRO A 238 13.89 1.18 -18.51
CA PRO A 238 13.51 0.17 -19.49
C PRO A 238 12.84 0.81 -20.71
N GLN A 239 13.10 0.29 -21.91
CA GLN A 239 12.55 0.86 -23.15
C GLN A 239 11.02 0.79 -23.19
N GLU A 240 10.46 -0.20 -22.50
CA GLU A 240 9.03 -0.44 -22.33
C GLU A 240 8.29 0.80 -21.79
N ILE A 241 8.95 1.61 -20.96
CA ILE A 241 8.34 2.81 -20.36
C ILE A 241 8.01 3.86 -21.42
N TRP A 242 8.98 4.20 -22.27
CA TRP A 242 8.75 5.22 -23.30
C TRP A 242 7.88 4.69 -24.45
N TYR A 243 7.97 3.39 -24.78
CA TYR A 243 7.05 2.75 -25.71
C TYR A 243 5.60 2.85 -25.22
N ARG A 244 5.35 2.52 -23.95
CA ARG A 244 4.03 2.58 -23.33
C ARG A 244 3.50 4.01 -23.28
N THR A 245 4.36 4.97 -22.94
CA THR A 245 4.00 6.39 -22.90
C THR A 245 3.54 6.90 -24.27
N VAL A 246 4.30 6.61 -25.34
CA VAL A 246 3.92 7.00 -26.71
C VAL A 246 2.60 6.35 -27.11
N GLN A 247 2.40 5.06 -26.78
CA GLN A 247 1.14 4.37 -27.07
C GLN A 247 -0.07 5.04 -26.39
N ILE A 248 0.04 5.39 -25.11
CA ILE A 248 -1.04 6.02 -24.34
C ILE A 248 -1.34 7.42 -24.87
N VAL A 249 -0.32 8.24 -25.15
CA VAL A 249 -0.54 9.59 -25.71
C VAL A 249 -1.17 9.50 -27.10
N SER A 250 -0.74 8.55 -27.93
CA SER A 250 -1.27 8.36 -29.27
C SER A 250 -2.73 7.91 -29.27
N SER A 251 -3.14 7.12 -28.26
CA SER A 251 -4.53 6.67 -28.13
C SER A 251 -5.49 7.74 -27.58
N HIS A 252 -4.97 8.84 -27.02
CA HIS A 252 -5.76 9.88 -26.36
C HIS A 252 -5.53 11.27 -27.01
N PRO A 253 -6.40 11.69 -27.95
CA PRO A 253 -6.21 12.91 -28.72
C PRO A 253 -6.08 14.20 -27.88
N ASN A 254 -6.71 14.23 -26.72
CA ASN A 254 -6.64 15.34 -25.76
C ASN A 254 -5.24 15.53 -25.14
N MET A 255 -4.41 14.48 -25.12
CA MET A 255 -3.05 14.54 -24.55
C MET A 255 -2.01 15.00 -25.59
N GLN A 256 -2.26 14.73 -26.86
CA GLN A 256 -1.28 14.87 -27.95
C GLN A 256 -0.72 16.29 -28.08
N SER A 257 -1.61 17.30 -28.07
CA SER A 257 -1.19 18.69 -28.22
C SER A 257 -0.29 19.17 -27.06
N TYR A 258 -0.62 18.77 -25.83
CA TYR A 258 0.20 19.07 -24.65
C TYR A 258 1.54 18.33 -24.72
N ALA A 259 1.51 17.02 -24.96
CA ALA A 259 2.69 16.18 -25.05
C ALA A 259 3.68 16.64 -26.14
N ALA A 260 3.19 17.01 -27.33
CA ALA A 260 4.03 17.53 -28.41
C ALA A 260 4.69 18.86 -28.02
N THR A 261 3.97 19.74 -27.33
CA THR A 261 4.51 21.03 -26.87
C THR A 261 5.59 20.81 -25.81
N THR A 262 5.32 19.98 -24.80
CA THR A 262 6.28 19.65 -23.73
C THR A 262 7.51 18.92 -24.30
N ALA A 263 7.32 17.95 -25.19
CA ALA A 263 8.40 17.25 -25.88
C ALA A 263 9.29 18.21 -26.70
N ALA A 264 8.70 19.16 -27.42
CA ALA A 264 9.44 20.14 -28.21
C ALA A 264 10.27 21.10 -27.33
N VAL A 265 9.79 21.44 -26.13
CA VAL A 265 10.55 22.21 -25.14
C VAL A 265 11.71 21.36 -24.59
N MET A 266 11.45 20.10 -24.26
CA MET A 266 12.44 19.17 -23.74
C MET A 266 13.60 18.98 -24.73
N LEU A 267 13.32 18.76 -26.02
CA LEU A 267 14.32 18.58 -27.10
C LEU A 267 15.31 19.75 -27.26
N ARG A 268 15.02 20.93 -26.71
CA ARG A 268 15.94 22.08 -26.76
C ARG A 268 17.08 21.95 -25.75
N GLN A 269 17.02 20.99 -24.84
CA GLN A 269 18.06 20.76 -23.84
C GLN A 269 19.28 20.06 -24.46
N ILE A 270 20.47 20.49 -24.06
CA ILE A 270 21.75 20.11 -24.68
C ILE A 270 22.19 18.68 -24.30
N ASN A 271 21.60 18.08 -23.26
CA ASN A 271 22.03 16.77 -22.74
C ASN A 271 20.83 15.89 -22.37
N LEU A 272 20.08 15.45 -23.38
CA LEU A 272 18.98 14.52 -23.20
C LEU A 272 19.44 13.07 -23.35
N PRO A 273 19.00 12.16 -22.48
CA PRO A 273 19.21 10.73 -22.68
C PRO A 273 18.59 10.23 -23.99
N GLU A 274 19.16 9.18 -24.57
CA GLU A 274 18.69 8.63 -25.84
C GLU A 274 17.20 8.24 -25.81
N ALA A 275 16.76 7.61 -24.72
CA ALA A 275 15.36 7.25 -24.52
C ALA A 275 14.43 8.47 -24.57
N ALA A 276 14.85 9.59 -23.96
CA ALA A 276 14.08 10.84 -23.95
C ALA A 276 14.00 11.45 -25.35
N VAL A 277 15.11 11.46 -26.10
CA VAL A 277 15.15 11.95 -27.48
C VAL A 277 14.24 11.14 -28.38
N ARG A 278 14.29 9.81 -28.27
CA ARG A 278 13.41 8.91 -29.05
C ARG A 278 11.96 9.16 -28.72
N MET A 279 11.59 9.17 -27.43
CA MET A 279 10.22 9.43 -26.98
C MET A 279 9.70 10.77 -27.49
N CYS A 280 10.46 11.86 -27.28
CA CYS A 280 10.07 13.19 -27.72
C CYS A 280 9.97 13.28 -29.24
N GLY A 281 10.88 12.64 -29.98
CA GLY A 281 10.84 12.58 -31.44
C GLY A 281 9.54 11.96 -31.97
N TYR A 282 9.09 10.86 -31.37
CA TYR A 282 7.81 10.24 -31.72
C TYR A 282 6.61 11.12 -31.37
N LEU A 283 6.64 11.77 -30.19
CA LEU A 283 5.54 12.60 -29.72
C LEU A 283 5.38 13.92 -30.49
N VAL A 284 6.45 14.44 -31.09
CA VAL A 284 6.39 15.64 -31.94
C VAL A 284 6.02 15.31 -33.38
N ALA A 285 6.37 14.10 -33.85
CA ALA A 285 6.12 13.68 -35.23
C ALA A 285 4.71 13.11 -35.47
N GLY A 286 4.08 12.55 -34.44
CA GLY A 286 2.72 12.01 -34.47
C GLY A 286 1.67 13.10 -34.27
#